data_AF-A0A7C3SIK3-F1
#
_entry.id   AF-A0A7C3SIK3-F1
#
_cell.length_a   1.000
_cell.length_b   1.000
_cell.length_c   1.000
_cell.angle_alpha   90.00
_cell.angle_beta   90.00
_cell.angle_gamma   90.00
#
_symmetry.space_group_name_H-M   'P 1'
#
loop_
_entity.id
_entity.type
_entity.pdbx_description
1 polymer ?
#
loop_
_entity_poly.entity_id
_entity_poly.type
_entity_poly.pdbx_seq_one_letter_code
_entity_poly.pdbx_strand_id
1 'polypeptide(L)'
;MKTYELAKLVRSPFAEIFPTPPLVLAAVTEAMRTWGYDPSQPVIVWDKGQAVIDGHTRLKAAQEAGIEDIPVHYKSFETEDEALAYAIHLQRNRRNLTDAEIIRCIEALDRRKTRGGDHKSENYKKSKPPNDGIDSGKSASAKKTAKVVGTSPRKVERARTILEHAEEPVKEAVKAGEMSINQAYQLTQEKRKAQGNGKAVFNRTNDNIDWAVWTWNPVTGCRHGCPYCYARDIARRFYPPEIGFNPHFWPERLGAPQNTPVPKSTDLKDRLVFTCSMADLFGAWVPQEWIDQVLKAVREAPQWIFLFLTKNPKRYLEIEFPPNAWVGATADTQKRANEALKVFRALHQGKAKVPRPTVLFLSLEPLREEIDLSGEMEVLDWLIIGGQSESSGEPAGSRNGGGWRNYYGKHLRQVARYFSSPTSRCGPGNIPTKHKNQNPK
;
A
#
# COMPACT_ATOMS: atom_id res chain seq x y z
N MET A 1 -42.64 -12.92 27.19
CA MET A 1 -43.35 -12.02 26.26
C MET A 1 -43.61 -12.80 24.99
N LYS A 2 -44.75 -12.57 24.34
CA LYS A 2 -45.11 -13.30 23.13
C LYS A 2 -44.16 -12.94 21.98
N THR A 3 -43.65 -13.95 21.28
CA THR A 3 -42.69 -13.76 20.18
C THR A 3 -43.25 -12.91 19.04
N TYR A 4 -44.55 -13.00 18.75
CA TYR A 4 -45.21 -12.15 17.74
C TYR A 4 -45.25 -10.67 18.12
N GLU A 5 -45.22 -10.33 19.42
CA GLU A 5 -45.18 -8.94 19.89
C GLU A 5 -43.76 -8.38 19.74
N LEU A 6 -42.76 -9.19 20.10
CA LEU A 6 -41.35 -8.83 19.94
C LEU A 6 -40.96 -8.64 18.47
N ALA A 7 -41.52 -9.43 17.56
CA ALA A 7 -41.29 -9.29 16.13
C ALA A 7 -41.67 -7.89 15.59
N LYS A 8 -42.67 -7.23 16.20
CA LYS A 8 -43.08 -5.86 15.85
C LYS A 8 -42.03 -4.81 16.25
N LEU A 9 -41.12 -5.16 17.17
CA LEU A 9 -40.05 -4.29 17.66
C LEU A 9 -38.73 -4.50 16.90
N VAL A 10 -38.67 -5.44 15.96
CA VAL A 10 -37.47 -5.67 15.12
C VAL A 10 -37.41 -4.59 14.05
N ARG A 11 -36.38 -3.74 14.10
CA ARG A 11 -36.21 -2.63 13.15
C ARG A 11 -34.76 -2.25 12.87
N SER A 12 -34.55 -1.56 11.75
CA SER A 12 -33.27 -0.89 11.46
C SER A 12 -32.95 0.13 12.55
N PRO A 13 -31.68 0.26 12.99
CA PRO A 13 -30.49 -0.40 12.46
C PRO A 13 -30.18 -1.73 13.15
N PHE A 14 -30.83 -2.04 14.28
CA PHE A 14 -30.47 -3.14 15.18
C PHE A 14 -30.54 -4.52 14.52
N ALA A 15 -31.53 -4.72 13.64
CA ALA A 15 -31.69 -5.96 12.89
C ALA A 15 -30.68 -6.12 11.74
N GLU A 16 -30.13 -5.03 11.22
CA GLU A 16 -29.34 -4.99 9.99
C GLU A 16 -27.83 -5.04 10.24
N ILE A 17 -27.36 -4.47 11.36
CA ILE A 17 -25.92 -4.42 11.69
C ILE A 17 -25.30 -5.81 11.89
N PHE A 18 -26.09 -6.75 12.43
CA PHE A 18 -25.72 -8.14 12.69
C PHE A 18 -26.76 -9.08 12.07
N PRO A 19 -26.74 -9.27 10.75
CA PRO A 19 -27.71 -10.13 10.08
C PRO A 19 -27.55 -11.56 10.56
N THR A 20 -28.66 -12.30 10.64
CA THR A 20 -28.65 -13.69 11.08
C THR A 20 -28.29 -14.60 9.91
N PRO A 21 -27.15 -15.33 9.93
CA PRO A 21 -26.80 -16.26 8.88
C PRO A 21 -27.80 -17.43 8.83
N PRO A 22 -28.29 -17.86 7.65
CA PRO A 22 -29.28 -18.93 7.53
C PRO A 22 -28.88 -20.25 8.21
N LEU A 23 -27.60 -20.64 8.08
CA LEU A 23 -27.09 -21.85 8.73
C LEU A 23 -27.11 -21.76 10.25
N VAL A 24 -26.77 -20.61 10.81
CA VAL A 24 -26.80 -20.38 12.26
C VAL A 24 -28.24 -20.39 12.77
N LEU A 25 -29.16 -19.75 12.03
CA LEU A 25 -30.58 -19.76 12.36
C LEU A 25 -31.14 -21.18 12.40
N ALA A 26 -30.87 -21.99 11.38
CA ALA A 26 -31.32 -23.37 11.31
C ALA A 26 -30.80 -24.20 12.49
N ALA A 27 -29.50 -24.07 12.81
CA ALA A 27 -28.90 -24.78 13.94
C ALA A 27 -29.51 -24.37 15.29
N VAL A 28 -29.73 -23.07 15.52
CA VAL A 28 -30.35 -22.56 16.77
C VAL A 28 -31.82 -22.99 16.86
N THR A 29 -32.55 -22.99 15.74
CA THR A 29 -33.95 -23.42 15.68
C THR A 29 -34.08 -24.89 16.03
N GLU A 30 -33.20 -25.74 15.50
CA GLU A 30 -33.21 -27.18 15.80
C GLU A 30 -32.86 -27.45 17.27
N ALA A 31 -31.88 -26.72 17.81
CA ALA A 31 -31.56 -26.78 19.24
C ALA A 31 -32.77 -26.37 20.11
N MET A 32 -33.50 -25.32 19.72
CA MET A 32 -34.71 -24.88 20.43
C MET A 32 -35.87 -25.87 20.33
N ARG A 33 -36.04 -26.57 19.21
CA ARG A 33 -37.02 -27.66 19.09
C ARG A 33 -36.70 -28.84 20.00
N THR A 34 -35.40 -29.13 20.17
CA THR A 34 -34.94 -30.26 20.96
C THR A 34 -34.94 -29.97 22.46
N TRP A 35 -34.44 -28.80 22.86
CA TRP A 35 -34.15 -28.46 24.26
C TRP A 35 -34.97 -27.30 24.82
N GLY A 36 -35.83 -26.70 24.01
CA GLY A 36 -36.56 -25.48 24.36
C GLY A 36 -35.68 -24.22 24.31
N TYR A 37 -36.28 -23.09 24.67
CA TYR A 37 -35.56 -21.82 24.77
C TYR A 37 -34.73 -21.77 26.06
N ASP A 38 -33.42 -21.51 25.97
CA ASP A 38 -32.56 -21.32 27.14
C ASP A 38 -32.90 -20.00 27.87
N PRO A 39 -33.47 -20.07 29.09
CA PRO A 39 -33.94 -18.87 29.76
C PRO A 39 -32.82 -17.96 30.26
N SER A 40 -31.57 -18.45 30.32
CA SER A 40 -30.40 -17.66 30.70
C SER A 40 -29.97 -16.65 29.62
N GLN A 41 -30.51 -16.78 28.40
CA GLN A 41 -30.16 -15.96 27.25
C GLN A 41 -31.36 -15.12 26.75
N PRO A 42 -31.84 -14.12 27.52
CA PRO A 42 -33.00 -13.35 27.13
C PRO A 42 -32.78 -12.54 25.83
N VAL A 43 -33.89 -12.16 25.20
CA VAL A 43 -33.89 -11.10 24.17
C VAL A 43 -33.84 -9.75 24.88
N ILE A 44 -32.98 -8.84 24.42
CA ILE A 44 -32.85 -7.52 25.03
C ILE A 44 -33.66 -6.52 24.23
N VAL A 45 -34.54 -5.78 24.91
CA VAL A 45 -35.42 -4.77 24.31
C VAL A 45 -35.10 -3.40 24.90
N TRP A 46 -34.97 -2.41 24.04
CA TRP A 46 -34.97 -1.00 24.44
C TRP A 46 -36.41 -0.57 24.70
N ASP A 47 -36.71 -0.25 25.95
CA ASP A 47 -38.04 0.08 26.44
C ASP A 47 -38.57 1.42 25.88
N LYS A 48 -37.84 2.52 26.02
CA LYS A 48 -38.27 3.86 25.59
C LYS A 48 -38.39 3.96 24.07
N GLY A 49 -37.50 3.29 23.35
CA GLY A 49 -37.47 3.32 21.89
C GLY A 49 -38.12 2.13 21.21
N GLN A 50 -38.74 1.22 21.97
CA GLN A 50 -39.55 0.11 21.46
C GLN A 50 -38.81 -0.66 20.34
N ALA A 51 -37.63 -1.19 20.66
CA ALA A 51 -36.77 -1.88 19.69
C ALA A 51 -36.07 -3.10 20.29
N VAL A 52 -35.97 -4.19 19.53
CA VAL A 52 -35.06 -5.30 19.88
C VAL A 52 -33.62 -4.86 19.61
N ILE A 53 -32.74 -4.96 20.61
CA ILE A 53 -31.34 -4.51 20.49
C ILE A 53 -30.34 -5.67 20.47
N ASP A 54 -30.66 -6.81 21.09
CA ASP A 54 -29.87 -8.04 21.05
C ASP A 54 -30.78 -9.27 21.09
N GLY A 55 -30.35 -10.36 20.44
CA GLY A 55 -31.08 -11.63 20.43
C GLY A 55 -31.97 -11.84 19.21
N HIS A 56 -31.74 -11.12 18.10
CA HIS A 56 -32.49 -11.29 16.84
C HIS A 56 -32.54 -12.73 16.34
N THR A 57 -31.40 -13.44 16.34
CA THR A 57 -31.34 -14.85 15.96
C THR A 57 -32.17 -15.74 16.90
N ARG A 58 -32.11 -15.48 18.22
CA ARG A 58 -32.89 -16.23 19.22
C ARG A 58 -34.39 -15.99 19.06
N LEU A 59 -34.80 -14.73 18.86
CA LEU A 59 -36.19 -14.39 18.59
C LEU A 59 -36.71 -15.09 17.34
N LYS A 60 -35.97 -15.01 16.23
CA LYS A 60 -36.38 -15.64 14.97
C LYS A 60 -36.42 -17.16 15.08
N ALA A 61 -35.42 -17.77 15.71
CA ALA A 61 -35.39 -19.22 15.94
C ALA A 61 -36.55 -19.69 16.83
N ALA A 62 -36.91 -18.92 17.87
CA ALA A 62 -38.05 -19.23 18.73
C ALA A 62 -39.36 -19.21 17.94
N GLN A 63 -39.55 -18.25 17.04
CA GLN A 63 -40.71 -18.21 16.14
C GLN A 63 -40.76 -19.43 15.21
N GLU A 64 -39.63 -19.82 14.59
CA GLU A 64 -39.54 -20.99 13.70
C GLU A 64 -39.65 -22.35 14.43
N ALA A 65 -39.36 -22.36 15.73
CA ALA A 65 -39.54 -23.51 16.61
C ALA A 65 -40.95 -23.59 17.21
N GLY A 66 -41.82 -22.59 16.98
CA GLY A 66 -43.17 -22.55 17.55
C GLY A 66 -43.22 -22.20 19.04
N ILE A 67 -42.17 -21.59 19.58
CA ILE A 67 -42.11 -21.15 20.98
C ILE A 67 -42.78 -19.79 21.10
N GLU A 68 -43.90 -19.74 21.82
CA GLU A 68 -44.68 -18.52 21.96
C GLU A 68 -44.09 -17.55 22.98
N ASP A 69 -43.64 -18.04 24.14
CA ASP A 69 -43.21 -17.23 25.26
C ASP A 69 -41.71 -17.36 25.51
N ILE A 70 -41.01 -16.23 25.41
CA ILE A 70 -39.56 -16.15 25.67
C ILE A 70 -39.23 -15.07 26.71
N PRO A 71 -38.12 -15.23 27.46
CA PRO A 71 -37.67 -14.24 28.42
C PRO A 71 -37.11 -13.00 27.72
N VAL A 72 -37.46 -11.84 28.28
CA VAL A 72 -37.08 -10.51 27.78
C VAL A 72 -36.43 -9.73 28.90
N HIS A 73 -35.32 -9.07 28.59
CA HIS A 73 -34.68 -8.11 29.47
C HIS A 73 -34.85 -6.71 28.89
N TYR A 74 -35.54 -5.85 29.62
CA TYR A 74 -35.72 -4.45 29.24
C TYR A 74 -34.52 -3.63 29.69
N LYS A 75 -34.05 -2.75 28.79
CA LYS A 75 -32.95 -1.83 29.10
C LYS A 75 -33.27 -0.44 28.58
N SER A 76 -33.10 0.55 29.45
CA SER A 76 -33.38 1.94 29.12
C SER A 76 -32.15 2.65 28.60
N PHE A 77 -32.36 3.42 27.52
CA PHE A 77 -31.40 4.35 26.93
C PHE A 77 -32.14 5.64 26.60
N GLU A 78 -31.48 6.78 26.73
CA GLU A 78 -32.09 8.06 26.40
C GLU A 78 -32.12 8.30 24.88
N THR A 79 -31.14 7.73 24.18
CA THR A 79 -31.00 7.90 22.74
C THR A 79 -30.81 6.57 22.02
N GLU A 80 -31.22 6.53 20.75
CA GLU A 80 -30.99 5.36 19.89
C GLU A 80 -29.49 5.13 19.65
N ASP A 81 -28.66 6.18 19.73
CA ASP A 81 -27.20 6.09 19.61
C ASP A 81 -26.54 5.36 20.80
N GLU A 82 -27.04 5.59 22.01
CA GLU A 82 -26.62 4.86 23.22
C GLU A 82 -27.02 3.39 23.13
N ALA A 83 -28.26 3.12 22.72
CA ALA A 83 -28.76 1.76 22.51
C ALA A 83 -27.95 1.02 21.43
N LEU A 84 -27.61 1.71 20.32
CA LEU A 84 -26.80 1.16 19.23
C LEU A 84 -25.36 0.88 19.68
N ALA A 85 -24.73 1.82 20.39
CA ALA A 85 -23.40 1.62 20.94
C ALA A 85 -23.35 0.43 21.90
N TYR A 86 -24.40 0.24 22.71
CA TYR A 86 -24.55 -0.92 23.59
C TYR A 86 -24.70 -2.24 22.82
N ALA A 87 -25.56 -2.27 21.78
CA ALA A 87 -25.73 -3.46 20.93
C ALA A 87 -24.41 -3.90 20.27
N ILE A 88 -23.65 -2.93 19.74
CA ILE A 88 -22.31 -3.17 19.16
C ILE A 88 -21.36 -3.70 20.25
N HIS A 89 -21.40 -3.13 21.46
CA HIS A 89 -20.56 -3.55 22.57
C HIS A 89 -20.80 -5.01 22.98
N LEU A 90 -22.07 -5.45 23.03
CA LEU A 90 -22.41 -6.84 23.33
C LEU A 90 -21.81 -7.82 22.31
N GLN A 91 -21.90 -7.51 21.03
CA GLN A 91 -21.43 -8.41 19.98
C GLN A 91 -19.90 -8.48 19.93
N ARG A 92 -19.20 -7.34 20.02
CA ARG A 92 -17.72 -7.33 20.01
C ARG A 92 -17.10 -7.97 21.26
N ASN A 93 -17.79 -7.94 22.40
CA ASN A 93 -17.27 -8.56 23.63
C ASN A 93 -17.41 -10.09 23.57
N ARG A 94 -18.38 -10.59 22.79
CA ARG A 94 -18.58 -12.03 22.57
C ARG A 94 -17.63 -12.59 21.51
N ARG A 95 -17.24 -11.80 20.50
CA ARG A 95 -16.35 -12.23 19.42
C ARG A 95 -15.72 -11.07 18.64
N ASN A 96 -14.70 -11.40 17.85
CA ASN A 96 -14.17 -10.48 16.85
C ASN A 96 -15.20 -10.21 15.75
N LEU A 97 -15.41 -8.93 15.44
CA LEU A 97 -16.27 -8.52 14.34
C LEU A 97 -15.55 -8.68 13.00
N THR A 98 -16.28 -9.15 12.00
CA THR A 98 -15.82 -9.25 10.61
C THR A 98 -15.76 -7.87 9.94
N ASP A 99 -15.05 -7.76 8.82
CA ASP A 99 -14.98 -6.53 8.04
C ASP A 99 -16.37 -6.05 7.57
N ALA A 100 -17.25 -6.98 7.20
CA ALA A 100 -18.64 -6.72 6.85
C ALA A 100 -19.43 -6.11 8.02
N GLU A 101 -19.26 -6.63 9.23
CA GLU A 101 -19.95 -6.12 10.42
C GLU A 101 -19.38 -4.77 10.86
N ILE A 102 -18.06 -4.61 10.79
CA ILE A 102 -17.38 -3.35 11.09
C ILE A 102 -17.92 -2.25 10.18
N ILE A 103 -17.99 -2.47 8.86
CA ILE A 103 -18.47 -1.43 7.93
C ILE A 103 -19.95 -1.09 8.16
N ARG A 104 -20.82 -2.08 8.43
CA ARG A 104 -22.23 -1.85 8.78
C ARG A 104 -22.39 -1.05 10.07
N CYS A 105 -21.62 -1.38 11.10
CA CYS A 105 -21.63 -0.65 12.38
C CYS A 105 -21.21 0.82 12.17
N ILE A 106 -20.17 1.05 11.38
CA ILE A 106 -19.69 2.41 11.07
C ILE A 106 -20.75 3.19 10.26
N GLU A 107 -21.33 2.57 9.24
CA GLU A 107 -22.40 3.16 8.43
C GLU A 107 -23.61 3.55 9.30
N ALA A 108 -24.05 2.66 10.19
CA ALA A 108 -25.15 2.93 11.10
C ALA A 108 -24.86 4.09 12.06
N LEU A 109 -23.66 4.13 12.65
CA LEU A 109 -23.24 5.19 13.57
C LEU A 109 -23.05 6.55 12.86
N ASP A 110 -22.52 6.58 11.64
CA ASP A 110 -22.20 7.83 10.96
C ASP A 110 -23.41 8.45 10.23
N ARG A 111 -24.37 7.65 9.72
CA ARG A 111 -25.66 8.15 9.18
C ARG A 111 -26.46 9.00 10.16
N ARG A 112 -26.12 8.94 11.46
CA ARG A 112 -26.90 9.54 12.55
C ARG A 112 -26.26 10.79 13.11
N LYS A 113 -24.93 10.91 13.05
CA LYS A 113 -24.22 12.15 13.40
C LYS A 113 -24.64 13.34 12.53
N THR A 114 -25.11 13.10 11.31
CA THR A 114 -25.66 14.13 10.42
C THR A 114 -27.02 14.68 10.86
N ARG A 115 -27.76 14.01 11.76
CA ARG A 115 -29.08 14.46 12.27
C ARG A 115 -29.02 15.32 13.53
N GLY A 116 -27.87 15.41 14.21
CA GLY A 116 -27.75 16.07 15.52
C GLY A 116 -26.83 17.30 15.58
N GLY A 117 -26.36 17.82 14.45
CA GLY A 117 -25.43 18.95 14.40
C GLY A 117 -26.10 20.24 13.93
N ASP A 118 -26.14 21.26 14.79
CA ASP A 118 -26.59 22.61 14.45
C ASP A 118 -25.54 23.34 13.59
N HIS A 119 -25.36 22.85 12.36
CA HIS A 119 -24.33 23.33 11.41
C HIS A 119 -24.71 24.63 10.70
N LYS A 120 -25.81 25.30 11.09
CA LYS A 120 -26.32 26.51 10.44
C LYS A 120 -25.98 27.82 11.16
N SER A 121 -25.37 27.80 12.35
CA SER A 121 -25.02 29.05 13.05
C SER A 121 -23.86 29.79 12.38
N GLU A 122 -23.97 31.11 12.24
CA GLU A 122 -22.90 31.96 11.65
C GLU A 122 -21.56 31.86 12.41
N ASN A 123 -21.59 31.56 13.71
CA ASN A 123 -20.39 31.36 14.52
C ASN A 123 -19.54 30.16 14.07
N TYR A 124 -20.14 29.14 13.45
CA TYR A 124 -19.38 28.01 12.87
C TYR A 124 -18.67 28.39 11.56
N LYS A 125 -19.21 29.33 10.79
CA LYS A 125 -18.56 29.81 9.55
C LYS A 125 -17.33 30.69 9.83
N LYS A 126 -17.29 31.35 10.98
CA LYS A 126 -16.16 32.21 11.41
C LYS A 126 -15.03 31.45 12.11
N SER A 127 -15.24 30.20 12.53
CA SER A 127 -14.25 29.39 13.25
C SER A 127 -13.47 28.42 12.36
N LYS A 128 -13.24 28.77 11.09
CA LYS A 128 -12.30 28.03 10.24
C LYS A 128 -10.86 28.41 10.66
N PRO A 129 -10.08 27.53 11.30
CA PRO A 129 -8.70 27.88 11.64
C PRO A 129 -7.86 27.94 10.35
N PRO A 130 -6.76 28.72 10.34
CA PRO A 130 -5.79 28.68 9.26
C PRO A 130 -5.22 27.28 9.10
N ASN A 131 -4.87 26.95 7.86
CA ASN A 131 -4.44 25.64 7.40
C ASN A 131 -3.00 25.33 7.85
N ASP A 132 -2.77 25.25 9.16
CA ASP A 132 -1.51 24.81 9.76
C ASP A 132 -1.72 23.44 10.39
N GLY A 133 -0.99 22.46 9.88
CA GLY A 133 -1.22 21.04 10.15
C GLY A 133 -1.02 20.65 11.61
N ILE A 134 -2.11 20.56 12.37
CA ILE A 134 -2.24 19.70 13.56
C ILE A 134 -3.64 19.07 13.59
N ASP A 135 -3.65 17.76 13.78
CA ASP A 135 -4.74 16.77 13.74
C ASP A 135 -5.89 16.99 14.77
N SER A 136 -6.91 17.81 14.50
CA SER A 136 -7.92 18.10 15.56
C SER A 136 -9.40 17.81 15.25
N GLY A 137 -9.85 17.67 13.99
CA GLY A 137 -11.28 17.48 13.68
C GLY A 137 -11.72 16.06 13.31
N LYS A 138 -11.13 15.50 12.24
CA LYS A 138 -11.54 14.20 11.65
C LYS A 138 -11.06 13.00 12.47
N SER A 139 -9.84 13.08 13.01
CA SER A 139 -9.21 12.06 13.84
C SER A 139 -9.94 11.83 15.17
N ALA A 140 -10.49 12.87 15.80
CA ALA A 140 -11.27 12.74 17.04
C ALA A 140 -12.56 11.92 16.84
N SER A 141 -13.32 12.18 15.77
CA SER A 141 -14.54 11.41 15.44
C SER A 141 -14.24 9.97 15.06
N ALA A 142 -13.14 9.74 14.32
CA ALA A 142 -12.68 8.39 13.98
C ALA A 142 -12.31 7.61 15.25
N LYS A 143 -11.57 8.22 16.19
CA LYS A 143 -11.20 7.62 17.48
C LYS A 143 -12.43 7.22 18.32
N LYS A 144 -13.45 8.08 18.43
CA LYS A 144 -14.68 7.76 19.16
C LYS A 144 -15.39 6.55 18.55
N THR A 145 -15.55 6.53 17.22
CA THR A 145 -16.22 5.44 16.50
C THR A 145 -15.44 4.13 16.61
N ALA A 146 -14.11 4.21 16.47
CA ALA A 146 -13.19 3.10 16.66
C ALA A 146 -13.32 2.48 18.07
N LYS A 147 -13.43 3.32 19.11
CA LYS A 147 -13.64 2.89 20.49
C LYS A 147 -14.98 2.17 20.67
N VAL A 148 -16.05 2.56 19.99
CA VAL A 148 -17.36 1.86 20.05
C VAL A 148 -17.28 0.51 19.34
N VAL A 149 -16.83 0.51 18.09
CA VAL A 149 -16.81 -0.69 17.23
C VAL A 149 -15.74 -1.70 17.67
N GLY A 150 -14.70 -1.27 18.40
CA GLY A 150 -13.59 -2.14 18.81
C GLY A 150 -12.58 -2.37 17.68
N THR A 151 -12.25 -1.32 16.94
CA THR A 151 -11.33 -1.38 15.78
C THR A 151 -10.35 -0.21 15.80
N SER A 152 -9.45 -0.11 14.82
CA SER A 152 -8.49 1.00 14.73
C SER A 152 -9.11 2.24 14.07
N PRO A 153 -8.72 3.47 14.47
CA PRO A 153 -9.17 4.70 13.81
C PRO A 153 -8.91 4.70 12.30
N ARG A 154 -7.76 4.15 11.88
CA ARG A 154 -7.40 4.00 10.46
C ARG A 154 -8.39 3.11 9.71
N LYS A 155 -8.86 2.02 10.32
CA LYS A 155 -9.85 1.13 9.70
C LYS A 155 -11.22 1.81 9.58
N VAL A 156 -11.58 2.66 10.54
CA VAL A 156 -12.77 3.52 10.44
C VAL A 156 -12.69 4.48 9.27
N GLU A 157 -11.56 5.18 9.11
CA GLU A 157 -11.36 6.12 8.00
C GLU A 157 -11.42 5.43 6.63
N ARG A 158 -10.86 4.23 6.52
CA ARG A 158 -10.95 3.40 5.32
C ARG A 158 -12.39 3.01 5.00
N ALA A 159 -13.13 2.52 6.00
CA ALA A 159 -14.54 2.16 5.86
C ALA A 159 -15.38 3.37 5.41
N ARG A 160 -15.17 4.55 6.00
CA ARG A 160 -15.82 5.81 5.58
C ARG A 160 -15.51 6.16 4.13
N THR A 161 -14.24 6.04 3.74
CA THR A 161 -13.81 6.31 2.35
C THR A 161 -14.54 5.40 1.36
N ILE A 162 -14.73 4.12 1.70
CA ILE A 162 -15.46 3.15 0.88
C ILE A 162 -16.94 3.55 0.79
N LEU A 163 -17.59 3.81 1.93
CA LEU A 163 -19.00 4.19 1.97
C LEU A 163 -19.28 5.46 1.15
N GLU A 164 -18.36 6.43 1.18
CA GLU A 164 -18.49 7.72 0.50
C GLU A 164 -18.19 7.66 -1.01
N HIS A 165 -17.21 6.84 -1.44
CA HIS A 165 -16.65 6.96 -2.79
C HIS A 165 -16.52 5.66 -3.58
N ALA A 166 -16.70 4.49 -2.96
CA ALA A 166 -16.65 3.24 -3.70
C ALA A 166 -17.85 3.11 -4.64
N GLU A 167 -17.72 2.31 -5.69
CA GLU A 167 -18.87 1.89 -6.48
C GLU A 167 -19.76 0.94 -5.69
N GLU A 168 -21.04 0.90 -6.04
CA GLU A 168 -22.02 0.09 -5.31
C GLU A 168 -21.66 -1.41 -5.25
N PRO A 169 -21.17 -2.06 -6.34
CA PRO A 169 -20.70 -3.45 -6.28
C PRO A 169 -19.58 -3.67 -5.25
N VAL A 170 -18.67 -2.69 -5.09
CA VAL A 170 -17.57 -2.78 -4.11
C VAL A 170 -18.11 -2.65 -2.68
N LYS A 171 -19.08 -1.74 -2.45
CA LYS A 171 -19.71 -1.61 -1.12
C LYS A 171 -20.44 -2.89 -0.73
N GLU A 172 -21.22 -3.45 -1.66
CA GLU A 172 -21.99 -4.66 -1.42
C GLU A 172 -21.09 -5.88 -1.20
N ALA A 173 -19.99 -6.03 -1.96
CA ALA A 173 -19.03 -7.10 -1.71
C ALA A 173 -18.40 -7.04 -0.30
N VAL A 174 -18.11 -5.84 0.22
CA VAL A 174 -17.61 -5.71 1.60
C VAL A 174 -18.71 -6.04 2.61
N LYS A 175 -19.94 -5.56 2.40
CA LYS A 175 -21.08 -5.85 3.28
C LYS A 175 -21.45 -7.34 3.25
N ALA A 176 -21.28 -8.03 2.13
CA ALA A 176 -21.48 -9.48 2.01
C ALA A 176 -20.36 -10.29 2.69
N GLY A 177 -19.22 -9.67 2.99
CA GLY A 177 -18.05 -10.35 3.55
C GLY A 177 -17.17 -11.03 2.49
N GLU A 178 -17.43 -10.78 1.22
CA GLU A 178 -16.67 -11.29 0.08
C GLU A 178 -15.37 -10.49 -0.15
N MET A 179 -15.31 -9.26 0.37
CA MET A 179 -14.16 -8.37 0.23
C MET A 179 -13.76 -7.73 1.57
N SER A 180 -12.46 -7.71 1.88
CA SER A 180 -11.98 -6.99 3.07
C SER A 180 -12.07 -5.48 2.89
N ILE A 181 -12.20 -4.74 4.01
CA ILE A 181 -12.14 -3.27 4.03
C ILE A 181 -10.84 -2.77 3.40
N ASN A 182 -9.72 -3.47 3.58
CA ASN A 182 -8.46 -3.02 3.00
C ASN A 182 -8.44 -3.18 1.47
N GLN A 183 -8.93 -4.29 0.92
CA GLN A 183 -9.02 -4.51 -0.52
C GLN A 183 -9.94 -3.47 -1.17
N ALA A 184 -11.16 -3.29 -0.64
CA ALA A 184 -12.11 -2.32 -1.15
C ALA A 184 -11.57 -0.89 -1.07
N TYR A 185 -10.85 -0.54 -0.01
CA TYR A 185 -10.21 0.77 0.11
C TYR A 185 -9.17 1.00 -0.99
N GLN A 186 -8.33 0.02 -1.30
CA GLN A 186 -7.34 0.18 -2.38
C GLN A 186 -8.02 0.36 -3.74
N LEU A 187 -9.00 -0.50 -4.08
CA LEU A 187 -9.79 -0.38 -5.31
C LEU A 187 -10.45 1.00 -5.42
N THR A 188 -11.07 1.47 -4.32
CA THR A 188 -11.69 2.78 -4.25
C THR A 188 -10.67 3.89 -4.49
N GLN A 189 -9.49 3.82 -3.89
CA GLN A 189 -8.45 4.84 -4.03
C GLN A 189 -7.80 4.84 -5.41
N GLU A 190 -7.56 3.68 -6.01
CA GLU A 190 -7.06 3.56 -7.39
C GLU A 190 -8.05 4.16 -8.37
N LYS A 191 -9.33 3.84 -8.23
CA LYS A 191 -10.39 4.41 -9.05
C LYS A 191 -10.55 5.91 -8.84
N ARG A 192 -10.48 6.40 -7.60
CA ARG A 192 -10.47 7.86 -7.32
C ARG A 192 -9.24 8.57 -7.86
N LYS A 193 -8.08 7.91 -7.93
CA LYS A 193 -6.90 8.43 -8.62
C LYS A 193 -7.08 8.45 -10.14
N ALA A 194 -7.80 7.47 -10.69
CA ALA A 194 -8.10 7.38 -12.11
C ALA A 194 -9.25 8.33 -12.55
N GLN A 195 -10.24 8.59 -11.69
CA GLN A 195 -11.45 9.37 -11.99
C GLN A 195 -11.45 10.78 -11.40
N GLY A 196 -10.65 11.04 -10.37
CA GLY A 196 -10.59 12.33 -9.71
C GLY A 196 -9.54 13.24 -10.34
N ASN A 197 -9.87 14.53 -10.40
CA ASN A 197 -8.97 15.69 -10.52
C ASN A 197 -7.82 15.73 -9.47
N GLY A 198 -7.56 14.64 -8.74
CA GLY A 198 -6.39 14.47 -7.90
C GLY A 198 -5.18 14.17 -8.78
N LYS A 199 -4.39 15.20 -9.02
CA LYS A 199 -3.03 15.14 -9.55
C LYS A 199 -2.30 13.88 -9.02
N ALA A 200 -1.96 12.94 -9.90
CA ALA A 200 -1.19 11.74 -9.54
C ALA A 200 0.07 12.15 -8.77
N VAL A 201 0.52 11.40 -7.77
CA VAL A 201 1.75 11.65 -6.99
C VAL A 201 2.55 10.36 -6.82
N PHE A 202 3.80 10.46 -6.40
CA PHE A 202 4.63 9.30 -6.07
C PHE A 202 4.07 8.51 -4.89
N ASN A 203 4.37 7.21 -4.85
CA ASN A 203 4.11 6.37 -3.68
C ASN A 203 5.37 6.35 -2.80
N ARG A 204 5.22 6.28 -1.48
CA ARG A 204 6.35 6.05 -0.58
C ARG A 204 6.78 4.58 -0.61
N THR A 205 8.08 4.34 -0.52
CA THR A 205 8.67 3.01 -0.32
C THR A 205 8.45 2.49 1.10
N ASN A 206 8.75 1.20 1.29
CA ASN A 206 8.81 0.53 2.58
C ASN A 206 10.23 -0.03 2.80
N ASP A 207 10.43 -0.80 3.87
CA ASP A 207 11.74 -1.32 4.26
C ASP A 207 12.39 -2.28 3.25
N ASN A 208 11.64 -2.76 2.24
CA ASN A 208 12.18 -3.61 1.18
C ASN A 208 12.95 -2.81 0.10
N ILE A 209 12.77 -1.49 0.05
CA ILE A 209 13.45 -0.58 -0.88
C ILE A 209 14.09 0.51 -0.02
N ASP A 210 15.25 0.21 0.56
CA ASP A 210 15.91 1.08 1.52
C ASP A 210 16.72 2.21 0.87
N TRP A 211 16.96 2.15 -0.44
CA TRP A 211 17.81 3.08 -1.18
C TRP A 211 17.04 4.19 -1.90
N ALA A 212 15.71 4.17 -1.91
CA ALA A 212 14.87 5.25 -2.44
C ALA A 212 13.67 5.50 -1.52
N VAL A 213 13.21 6.74 -1.40
CA VAL A 213 12.02 7.10 -0.59
C VAL A 213 10.72 6.99 -1.40
N TRP A 214 10.82 7.11 -2.72
CA TRP A 214 9.67 7.18 -3.60
C TRP A 214 9.68 6.09 -4.67
N THR A 215 8.50 5.68 -5.12
CA THR A 215 8.30 4.89 -6.33
C THR A 215 7.33 5.56 -7.28
N TRP A 216 7.56 5.38 -8.57
CA TRP A 216 6.72 5.90 -9.63
C TRP A 216 6.59 4.87 -10.76
N ASN A 217 5.36 4.48 -11.08
CA ASN A 217 5.06 3.39 -12.00
C ASN A 217 4.13 3.85 -13.15
N PRO A 218 4.62 4.70 -14.09
CA PRO A 218 3.89 5.08 -15.29
C PRO A 218 3.76 3.90 -16.29
N VAL A 219 4.61 2.88 -16.16
CA VAL A 219 4.49 1.59 -16.84
C VAL A 219 4.48 0.49 -15.79
N THR A 220 3.67 -0.54 -16.00
CA THR A 220 3.63 -1.75 -15.17
C THR A 220 3.67 -3.00 -16.06
N GLY A 221 4.08 -4.13 -15.50
CA GLY A 221 4.12 -5.40 -16.21
C GLY A 221 5.46 -5.69 -16.90
N CYS A 222 5.73 -6.99 -17.08
CA CYS A 222 7.00 -7.48 -17.59
C CYS A 222 6.83 -8.91 -18.13
N ARG A 223 7.64 -9.31 -19.14
CA ARG A 223 7.57 -10.64 -19.78
C ARG A 223 8.77 -11.55 -19.48
N HIS A 224 9.63 -11.22 -18.52
CA HIS A 224 10.80 -12.06 -18.17
C HIS A 224 10.45 -13.40 -17.51
N GLY A 225 9.25 -13.54 -16.93
CA GLY A 225 8.81 -14.81 -16.34
C GLY A 225 9.56 -15.26 -15.08
N CYS A 226 10.24 -14.36 -14.35
CA CYS A 226 11.07 -14.74 -13.21
C CYS A 226 10.25 -15.42 -12.09
N PRO A 227 10.67 -16.57 -11.54
CA PRO A 227 9.91 -17.26 -10.50
C PRO A 227 9.73 -16.40 -9.24
N TYR A 228 10.74 -15.62 -8.87
CA TYR A 228 10.80 -14.75 -7.69
C TYR A 228 10.11 -13.37 -7.82
N CYS A 229 9.27 -13.15 -8.84
CA CYS A 229 8.80 -11.80 -9.17
C CYS A 229 7.66 -11.29 -8.26
N TYR A 230 8.00 -10.54 -7.21
CA TYR A 230 7.01 -9.90 -6.33
C TYR A 230 6.01 -9.00 -7.10
N ALA A 231 6.49 -8.29 -8.13
CA ALA A 231 5.66 -7.36 -8.89
C ALA A 231 4.52 -8.07 -9.62
N ARG A 232 4.74 -9.32 -10.06
CA ARG A 232 3.70 -10.14 -10.69
C ARG A 232 2.60 -10.49 -9.71
N ASP A 233 2.94 -10.83 -8.46
CA ASP A 233 1.95 -11.22 -7.46
C ASP A 233 1.14 -10.02 -6.99
N ILE A 234 1.79 -8.87 -6.79
CA ILE A 234 1.11 -7.61 -6.52
C ILE A 234 0.16 -7.26 -7.66
N ALA A 235 0.62 -7.31 -8.91
CA ALA A 235 -0.23 -7.01 -10.07
C ALA A 235 -1.43 -7.95 -10.17
N ARG A 236 -1.24 -9.26 -9.98
CA ARG A 236 -2.35 -10.24 -9.97
C ARG A 236 -3.35 -10.01 -8.83
N ARG A 237 -2.91 -9.43 -7.71
CA ARG A 237 -3.75 -9.16 -6.55
C ARG A 237 -4.56 -7.87 -6.70
N PHE A 238 -4.00 -6.84 -7.33
CA PHE A 238 -4.55 -5.49 -7.32
C PHE A 238 -5.03 -5.01 -8.69
N TYR A 239 -4.47 -5.51 -9.80
CA TYR A 239 -4.90 -5.10 -11.13
C TYR A 239 -6.03 -5.99 -11.65
N PRO A 240 -6.96 -5.41 -12.44
CA PRO A 240 -7.98 -6.19 -13.12
C PRO A 240 -7.36 -7.34 -13.93
N PRO A 241 -7.99 -8.53 -13.98
CA PRO A 241 -7.43 -9.71 -14.66
C PRO A 241 -7.02 -9.46 -16.12
N GLU A 242 -7.72 -8.57 -16.83
CA GLU A 242 -7.45 -8.18 -18.21
C GLU A 242 -6.12 -7.41 -18.38
N ILE A 243 -5.72 -6.64 -17.36
CA ILE A 243 -4.41 -5.98 -17.32
C ILE A 243 -3.38 -6.95 -16.72
N GLY A 244 -3.68 -7.50 -15.54
CA GLY A 244 -2.81 -8.42 -14.81
C GLY A 244 -1.37 -7.91 -14.74
N PHE A 245 -0.40 -8.77 -15.06
CA PHE A 245 1.02 -8.38 -15.15
C PHE A 245 1.49 -8.17 -16.60
N ASN A 246 0.55 -7.95 -17.54
CA ASN A 246 0.89 -7.59 -18.90
C ASN A 246 1.46 -6.16 -18.95
N PRO A 247 2.43 -5.88 -19.86
CA PRO A 247 2.92 -4.52 -20.07
C PRO A 247 1.77 -3.55 -20.33
N HIS A 248 1.65 -2.54 -19.48
CA HIS A 248 0.58 -1.55 -19.55
C HIS A 248 1.12 -0.16 -19.22
N PHE A 249 0.65 0.83 -19.98
CA PHE A 249 1.02 2.24 -19.83
C PHE A 249 -0.11 3.01 -19.14
N TRP A 250 0.27 3.87 -18.20
CA TRP A 250 -0.64 4.66 -17.39
C TRP A 250 -0.36 6.17 -17.61
N PRO A 251 -0.87 6.76 -18.72
CA PRO A 251 -0.61 8.16 -19.05
C PRO A 251 -0.97 9.13 -17.93
N GLU A 252 -2.03 8.84 -17.18
CA GLU A 252 -2.52 9.66 -16.07
C GLU A 252 -1.53 9.73 -14.89
N ARG A 253 -0.56 8.80 -14.82
CA ARG A 253 0.51 8.81 -13.80
C ARG A 253 1.71 9.67 -14.19
N LEU A 254 1.79 10.17 -15.43
CA LEU A 254 2.92 10.98 -15.89
C LEU A 254 3.07 12.30 -15.14
N GLY A 255 1.99 12.84 -14.57
CA GLY A 255 2.03 14.08 -13.79
C GLY A 255 2.68 13.94 -12.40
N ALA A 256 2.91 12.72 -11.91
CA ALA A 256 3.40 12.47 -10.55
C ALA A 256 4.67 13.21 -10.13
N PRO A 257 5.70 13.35 -10.99
CA PRO A 257 6.88 14.15 -10.68
C PRO A 257 6.60 15.61 -10.29
N GLN A 258 5.67 16.26 -10.98
CA GLN A 258 5.35 17.68 -10.74
C GLN A 258 4.39 17.88 -9.57
N ASN A 259 3.56 16.89 -9.34
CA ASN A 259 2.48 16.95 -8.36
C ASN A 259 2.94 16.54 -6.95
N THR A 260 4.06 15.81 -6.85
CA THR A 260 4.59 15.36 -5.56
C THR A 260 5.32 16.51 -4.88
N PRO A 261 4.97 16.86 -3.62
CA PRO A 261 5.69 17.89 -2.88
C PRO A 261 7.16 17.50 -2.67
N VAL A 262 8.06 18.43 -3.02
CA VAL A 262 9.49 18.25 -2.86
C VAL A 262 9.85 18.34 -1.37
N PRO A 263 10.58 17.36 -0.79
CA PRO A 263 11.04 17.44 0.58
C PRO A 263 11.95 18.64 0.81
N LYS A 264 11.82 19.27 1.98
CA LYS A 264 12.70 20.37 2.43
C LYS A 264 14.09 19.88 2.85
N SER A 265 14.26 18.57 3.01
CA SER A 265 15.52 17.93 3.40
C SER A 265 16.60 18.12 2.33
N THR A 266 17.85 18.16 2.79
CA THR A 266 19.05 18.16 1.94
C THR A 266 19.59 16.76 1.70
N ASP A 267 19.05 15.73 2.37
CA ASP A 267 19.42 14.34 2.10
C ASP A 267 19.02 13.97 0.66
N LEU A 268 20.00 13.48 -0.09
CA LEU A 268 19.82 13.02 -1.46
C LEU A 268 18.75 11.93 -1.54
N LYS A 269 18.73 11.04 -0.55
CA LYS A 269 17.82 9.89 -0.48
C LYS A 269 16.35 10.31 -0.54
N ASP A 270 16.01 11.46 0.04
CA ASP A 270 14.65 12.01 0.05
C ASP A 270 14.16 12.41 -1.36
N ARG A 271 15.08 12.57 -2.30
CA ARG A 271 14.81 12.92 -3.71
C ARG A 271 14.94 11.74 -4.68
N LEU A 272 15.32 10.56 -4.19
CA LEU A 272 15.46 9.35 -5.00
C LEU A 272 14.10 8.69 -5.27
N VAL A 273 13.80 8.46 -6.55
CA VAL A 273 12.55 7.88 -7.05
C VAL A 273 12.85 6.60 -7.84
N PHE A 274 12.48 5.44 -7.30
CA PHE A 274 12.57 4.19 -8.06
C PHE A 274 11.47 4.13 -9.13
N THR A 275 11.89 4.19 -10.39
CA THR A 275 11.00 4.27 -11.54
C THR A 275 10.72 2.88 -12.10
N CYS A 276 9.44 2.60 -12.34
CA CYS A 276 8.97 1.33 -12.87
C CYS A 276 9.37 0.12 -12.00
N SER A 277 9.27 0.25 -10.67
CA SER A 277 9.43 -0.86 -9.71
C SER A 277 8.46 -2.03 -9.92
N MET A 278 7.44 -1.84 -10.75
CA MET A 278 6.44 -2.84 -11.14
C MET A 278 6.56 -3.28 -12.61
N ALA A 279 7.66 -2.95 -13.29
CA ALA A 279 7.88 -3.21 -14.71
C ALA A 279 9.38 -3.42 -15.04
N ASP A 280 9.65 -3.79 -16.29
CA ASP A 280 10.94 -3.51 -16.93
C ASP A 280 10.68 -2.55 -18.09
N LEU A 281 10.93 -1.26 -17.87
CA LEU A 281 10.61 -0.19 -18.81
C LEU A 281 11.35 -0.35 -20.15
N PHE A 282 12.52 -0.99 -20.15
CA PHE A 282 13.37 -1.13 -21.34
C PHE A 282 13.29 -2.54 -21.95
N GLY A 283 12.30 -3.34 -21.55
CA GLY A 283 12.00 -4.60 -22.22
C GLY A 283 11.69 -4.41 -23.71
N ALA A 284 12.01 -5.41 -24.52
CA ALA A 284 11.75 -5.39 -25.97
C ALA A 284 10.26 -5.25 -26.32
N TRP A 285 9.37 -5.59 -25.39
CA TRP A 285 7.91 -5.48 -25.53
C TRP A 285 7.36 -4.10 -25.17
N VAL A 286 8.18 -3.16 -24.71
CA VAL A 286 7.75 -1.80 -24.36
C VAL A 286 7.94 -0.88 -25.57
N PRO A 287 6.86 -0.30 -26.13
CA PRO A 287 6.95 0.65 -27.24
C PRO A 287 7.86 1.84 -26.92
N GLN A 288 8.56 2.35 -27.94
CA GLN A 288 9.46 3.50 -27.78
C GLN A 288 8.71 4.74 -27.30
N GLU A 289 7.49 4.97 -27.78
CA GLU A 289 6.66 6.12 -27.39
C GLU A 289 6.36 6.16 -25.87
N TRP A 290 6.30 5.01 -25.19
CA TRP A 290 6.08 4.96 -23.75
C TRP A 290 7.33 5.42 -23.00
N ILE A 291 8.50 4.96 -23.44
CA ILE A 291 9.79 5.37 -22.87
C ILE A 291 10.01 6.86 -23.07
N ASP A 292 9.72 7.38 -24.26
CA ASP A 292 9.89 8.80 -24.58
C ASP A 292 9.03 9.69 -23.69
N GLN A 293 7.77 9.30 -23.43
CA GLN A 293 6.88 10.03 -22.52
C GLN A 293 7.36 9.98 -21.07
N VAL A 294 7.86 8.83 -20.61
CA VAL A 294 8.44 8.71 -19.26
C VAL A 294 9.68 9.58 -19.13
N LEU A 295 10.61 9.52 -20.09
CA LEU A 295 11.83 10.33 -20.08
C LEU A 295 11.55 11.83 -20.25
N LYS A 296 10.48 12.21 -20.96
CA LYS A 296 10.01 13.59 -21.02
C LYS A 296 9.59 14.08 -19.62
N ALA A 297 8.76 13.33 -18.91
CA ALA A 297 8.35 13.69 -17.55
C ALA A 297 9.53 13.75 -16.56
N VAL A 298 10.56 12.92 -16.77
CA VAL A 298 11.83 12.96 -16.01
C VAL A 298 12.61 14.24 -16.29
N ARG A 299 12.77 14.61 -17.57
CA ARG A 299 13.44 15.86 -18.00
C ARG A 299 12.79 17.10 -17.39
N GLU A 300 11.47 17.12 -17.36
CA GLU A 300 10.69 18.25 -16.83
C GLU A 300 10.76 18.36 -15.30
N ALA A 301 11.27 17.35 -14.60
CA ALA A 301 11.28 17.26 -13.14
C ALA A 301 12.71 17.19 -12.54
N PRO A 302 13.58 18.18 -12.79
CA PRO A 302 14.99 18.17 -12.37
C PRO A 302 15.20 18.18 -10.84
N GLN A 303 14.16 18.50 -10.06
CA GLN A 303 14.18 18.49 -8.59
C GLN A 303 14.25 17.09 -7.97
N TRP A 304 14.03 16.04 -8.78
CA TRP A 304 14.03 14.63 -8.41
C TRP A 304 15.11 13.86 -9.18
N ILE A 305 15.59 12.76 -8.60
CA ILE A 305 16.50 11.82 -9.26
C ILE A 305 15.76 10.49 -9.46
N PHE A 306 15.73 10.02 -10.70
CA PHE A 306 14.98 8.84 -11.11
C PHE A 306 15.92 7.66 -11.33
N LEU A 307 15.65 6.56 -10.65
CA LEU A 307 16.43 5.34 -10.70
C LEU A 307 15.73 4.36 -11.62
N PHE A 308 16.40 4.02 -12.71
CA PHE A 308 15.95 3.08 -13.71
C PHE A 308 16.68 1.76 -13.56
N LEU A 309 15.95 0.65 -13.56
CA LEU A 309 16.52 -0.68 -13.48
C LEU A 309 15.93 -1.57 -14.58
N THR A 310 16.78 -2.32 -15.27
CA THR A 310 16.35 -3.22 -16.36
C THR A 310 17.12 -4.53 -16.37
N LYS A 311 16.53 -5.57 -16.95
CA LYS A 311 17.26 -6.79 -17.35
C LYS A 311 17.61 -6.77 -18.85
N ASN A 312 17.28 -5.68 -19.57
CA ASN A 312 17.52 -5.48 -21.01
C ASN A 312 18.32 -4.20 -21.30
N PRO A 313 19.56 -4.06 -20.79
CA PRO A 313 20.31 -2.80 -20.85
C PRO A 313 20.70 -2.35 -22.27
N LYS A 314 20.60 -3.23 -23.29
CA LYS A 314 21.01 -2.92 -24.67
C LYS A 314 20.40 -1.63 -25.22
N ARG A 315 19.14 -1.31 -24.87
CA ARG A 315 18.47 -0.08 -25.31
C ARG A 315 19.14 1.19 -24.81
N TYR A 316 19.93 1.14 -23.73
CA TYR A 316 20.64 2.30 -23.21
C TYR A 316 21.65 2.88 -24.21
N LEU A 317 22.11 2.12 -25.20
CA LEU A 317 23.04 2.60 -26.23
C LEU A 317 22.41 3.58 -27.22
N GLU A 318 21.09 3.72 -27.21
CA GLU A 318 20.30 4.51 -28.16
C GLU A 318 19.41 5.56 -27.46
N ILE A 319 19.48 5.65 -26.14
CA ILE A 319 18.63 6.53 -25.34
C ILE A 319 19.47 7.62 -24.69
N GLU A 320 19.16 8.88 -25.00
CA GLU A 320 19.74 10.02 -24.31
C GLU A 320 19.00 10.27 -22.99
N PHE A 321 19.63 9.87 -21.88
CA PHE A 321 19.12 10.05 -20.53
C PHE A 321 19.41 11.47 -20.02
N PRO A 322 18.44 12.14 -19.37
CA PRO A 322 18.70 13.42 -18.72
C PRO A 322 19.62 13.25 -17.49
N PRO A 323 20.28 14.33 -17.03
CA PRO A 323 21.22 14.26 -15.91
C PRO A 323 20.63 13.73 -14.60
N ASN A 324 19.31 13.84 -14.41
CA ASN A 324 18.59 13.35 -13.26
C ASN A 324 18.07 11.91 -13.42
N ALA A 325 18.47 11.19 -14.47
CA ALA A 325 18.20 9.77 -14.65
C ALA A 325 19.46 8.94 -14.34
N TRP A 326 19.41 8.20 -13.23
CA TRP A 326 20.40 7.20 -12.88
C TRP A 326 19.96 5.86 -13.46
N VAL A 327 20.82 5.20 -14.24
CA VAL A 327 20.43 3.99 -14.94
C VAL A 327 21.25 2.80 -14.46
N GLY A 328 20.57 1.70 -14.26
CA GLY A 328 21.19 0.48 -13.79
C GLY A 328 20.61 -0.75 -14.44
N ALA A 329 21.20 -1.89 -14.12
CA ALA A 329 20.75 -3.19 -14.55
C ALA A 329 20.65 -4.17 -13.38
N THR A 330 19.63 -5.04 -13.42
CA THR A 330 19.55 -6.17 -12.51
C THR A 330 20.53 -7.23 -12.98
N ALA A 331 21.38 -7.71 -12.08
CA ALA A 331 22.30 -8.82 -12.31
C ALA A 331 22.08 -9.87 -11.21
N ASP A 332 21.11 -10.75 -11.44
CA ASP A 332 20.82 -11.88 -10.55
C ASP A 332 21.74 -13.09 -10.83
N THR A 333 22.47 -13.05 -11.94
CA THR A 333 23.39 -14.08 -12.47
C THR A 333 24.61 -13.41 -13.11
N GLN A 334 25.75 -14.09 -13.15
CA GLN A 334 26.97 -13.67 -13.81
C GLN A 334 26.72 -13.37 -15.30
N LYS A 335 25.93 -14.20 -15.98
CA LYS A 335 25.58 -13.97 -17.39
C LYS A 335 24.94 -12.60 -17.56
N ARG A 336 23.97 -12.26 -16.70
CA ARG A 336 23.27 -10.97 -16.79
C ARG A 336 24.17 -9.80 -16.36
N ALA A 337 25.06 -10.02 -15.38
CA ALA A 337 26.10 -9.05 -15.04
C ALA A 337 26.98 -8.73 -16.25
N ASN A 338 27.52 -9.76 -16.93
CA ASN A 338 28.37 -9.60 -18.11
C ASN A 338 27.66 -8.86 -19.26
N GLU A 339 26.39 -9.19 -19.51
CA GLU A 339 25.58 -8.50 -20.52
C GLU A 339 25.38 -7.01 -20.20
N ALA A 340 25.14 -6.67 -18.93
CA ALA A 340 25.03 -5.28 -18.48
C ALA A 340 26.36 -4.53 -18.57
N LEU A 341 27.45 -5.13 -18.08
CA LEU A 341 28.79 -4.53 -18.08
C LEU A 341 29.30 -4.27 -19.50
N LYS A 342 28.98 -5.13 -20.47
CA LYS A 342 29.27 -4.87 -21.89
C LYS A 342 28.64 -3.57 -22.38
N VAL A 343 27.38 -3.31 -22.00
CA VAL A 343 26.69 -2.06 -22.34
C VAL A 343 27.29 -0.87 -21.60
N PHE A 344 27.50 -1.01 -20.29
CA PHE A 344 28.06 0.07 -19.46
C PHE A 344 29.46 0.47 -19.90
N ARG A 345 30.29 -0.48 -20.31
CA ARG A 345 31.60 -0.20 -20.90
C ARG A 345 31.50 0.58 -22.20
N ALA A 346 30.58 0.23 -23.08
CA ALA A 346 30.38 0.97 -24.33
C ALA A 346 29.93 2.43 -24.07
N LEU A 347 29.05 2.65 -23.08
CA LEU A 347 28.67 3.98 -22.64
C LEU A 347 29.84 4.74 -22.01
N HIS A 348 30.57 4.11 -21.08
CA HIS A 348 31.70 4.70 -20.37
C HIS A 348 32.83 5.12 -21.33
N GLN A 349 33.11 4.31 -22.35
CA GLN A 349 34.13 4.57 -23.35
C GLN A 349 33.69 5.52 -24.47
N GLY A 350 32.46 6.06 -24.41
CA GLY A 350 31.93 6.94 -25.46
C GLY A 350 31.72 6.25 -26.81
N LYS A 351 31.52 4.93 -26.82
CA LYS A 351 31.30 4.12 -28.04
C LYS A 351 29.82 4.01 -28.42
N ALA A 352 28.92 4.50 -27.59
CA ALA A 352 27.49 4.57 -27.88
C ALA A 352 27.15 5.79 -28.74
N LYS A 353 25.96 5.79 -29.37
CA LYS A 353 25.46 6.95 -30.15
C LYS A 353 25.00 8.12 -29.26
N VAL A 354 24.95 7.88 -27.95
CA VAL A 354 24.40 8.78 -26.93
C VAL A 354 25.44 9.02 -25.84
N PRO A 355 25.36 10.16 -25.11
CA PRO A 355 26.27 10.42 -24.01
C PRO A 355 26.10 9.38 -22.89
N ARG A 356 27.19 9.18 -22.13
CA ARG A 356 27.15 8.36 -20.92
C ARG A 356 26.15 8.98 -19.91
N PRO A 357 25.20 8.19 -19.37
CA PRO A 357 24.35 8.63 -18.26
C PRO A 357 25.17 9.12 -17.06
N THR A 358 24.58 9.94 -16.18
CA THR A 358 25.29 10.49 -15.02
C THR A 358 25.74 9.39 -14.04
N VAL A 359 24.91 8.38 -13.83
CA VAL A 359 25.18 7.25 -12.94
C VAL A 359 24.86 5.94 -13.66
N LEU A 360 25.81 5.01 -13.63
CA LEU A 360 25.66 3.60 -14.02
C LEU A 360 25.75 2.73 -12.78
N PHE A 361 24.73 1.91 -12.52
CA PHE A 361 24.70 1.04 -11.33
C PHE A 361 24.27 -0.40 -11.60
N LEU A 362 24.68 -1.33 -10.75
CA LEU A 362 24.20 -2.72 -10.77
C LEU A 362 23.41 -3.04 -9.51
N SER A 363 22.32 -3.79 -9.68
CA SER A 363 21.55 -4.36 -8.57
C SER A 363 21.65 -5.87 -8.59
N LEU A 364 22.27 -6.44 -7.56
CA LEU A 364 22.50 -7.87 -7.38
C LEU A 364 21.36 -8.49 -6.57
N GLU A 365 20.12 -8.42 -7.11
CA GLU A 365 18.90 -8.79 -6.38
C GLU A 365 17.84 -9.51 -7.25
N PRO A 366 17.36 -10.70 -6.83
CA PRO A 366 18.00 -11.58 -5.85
C PRO A 366 19.29 -12.18 -6.42
N LEU A 367 20.30 -12.39 -5.59
CA LEU A 367 21.52 -13.08 -6.01
C LEU A 367 21.24 -14.57 -6.17
N ARG A 368 21.32 -15.11 -7.40
CA ARG A 368 21.06 -16.54 -7.69
C ARG A 368 22.33 -17.39 -7.69
N GLU A 369 23.47 -16.76 -7.93
CA GLU A 369 24.79 -17.39 -8.02
C GLU A 369 25.87 -16.36 -7.62
N GLU A 370 27.11 -16.82 -7.50
CA GLU A 370 28.25 -15.92 -7.37
C GLU A 370 28.34 -14.98 -8.58
N ILE A 371 28.67 -13.72 -8.32
CA ILE A 371 28.97 -12.75 -9.37
C ILE A 371 30.36 -12.16 -9.10
N ASP A 372 31.27 -12.45 -10.00
CA ASP A 372 32.57 -11.81 -10.13
C ASP A 372 32.46 -10.54 -10.97
N LEU A 373 32.91 -9.43 -10.38
CA LEU A 373 33.00 -8.11 -10.99
C LEU A 373 34.45 -7.63 -11.08
N SER A 374 35.42 -8.54 -10.90
CA SER A 374 36.85 -8.22 -10.97
C SER A 374 37.19 -7.56 -12.31
N GLY A 375 37.87 -6.42 -12.26
CA GLY A 375 38.23 -5.62 -13.44
C GLY A 375 37.11 -4.73 -14.02
N GLU A 376 35.91 -4.75 -13.43
CA GLU A 376 34.74 -4.05 -13.98
C GLU A 376 34.29 -2.85 -13.12
N MET A 377 34.97 -2.63 -11.98
CA MET A 377 34.57 -1.61 -11.01
C MET A 377 34.69 -0.18 -11.55
N GLU A 378 35.52 0.06 -12.57
CA GLU A 378 35.72 1.39 -13.15
C GLU A 378 34.53 1.88 -13.98
N VAL A 379 33.69 0.96 -14.49
CA VAL A 379 32.51 1.33 -15.29
C VAL A 379 31.26 1.59 -14.44
N LEU A 380 31.30 1.25 -13.14
CA LEU A 380 30.19 1.35 -12.20
C LEU A 380 30.38 2.50 -11.22
N ASP A 381 29.32 3.28 -11.00
CA ASP A 381 29.30 4.32 -9.97
C ASP A 381 28.69 3.82 -8.66
N TRP A 382 27.81 2.81 -8.73
CA TRP A 382 27.09 2.28 -7.58
C TRP A 382 26.74 0.79 -7.72
N LEU A 383 26.77 0.08 -6.61
CA LEU A 383 26.40 -1.33 -6.50
C LEU A 383 25.35 -1.48 -5.37
N ILE A 384 24.25 -2.14 -5.69
CA ILE A 384 23.17 -2.47 -4.77
C ILE A 384 23.18 -3.98 -4.57
N ILE A 385 23.13 -4.43 -3.31
CA ILE A 385 23.06 -5.84 -2.93
C ILE A 385 21.97 -5.99 -1.88
N GLY A 386 21.02 -6.89 -2.10
CA GLY A 386 19.89 -7.05 -1.19
C GLY A 386 19.28 -8.44 -1.26
N GLY A 387 18.11 -8.56 -0.66
CA GLY A 387 17.45 -9.85 -0.41
C GLY A 387 16.48 -10.27 -1.51
N GLN A 388 15.92 -11.46 -1.35
CA GLN A 388 14.79 -11.91 -2.15
C GLN A 388 13.50 -11.64 -1.38
N SER A 389 12.59 -10.87 -2.00
CA SER A 389 11.21 -10.74 -1.49
C SER A 389 10.44 -12.05 -1.68
N GLU A 390 9.48 -12.32 -0.79
CA GLU A 390 8.55 -13.44 -0.96
C GLU A 390 7.70 -13.26 -2.24
N SER A 391 7.42 -14.38 -2.90
CA SER A 391 6.58 -14.45 -4.09
C SER A 391 5.78 -15.76 -4.12
N SER A 392 4.79 -15.84 -5.00
CA SER A 392 4.02 -17.06 -5.25
C SER A 392 4.86 -18.23 -5.76
N GLY A 393 6.01 -17.94 -6.37
CA GLY A 393 6.91 -18.95 -6.91
C GLY A 393 8.01 -19.39 -5.94
N GLU A 394 8.43 -18.51 -5.02
CA GLU A 394 9.57 -18.75 -4.13
C GLU A 394 9.44 -17.93 -2.81
N PRO A 395 9.89 -18.48 -1.67
CA PRO A 395 9.81 -17.79 -0.37
C PRO A 395 10.77 -16.58 -0.29
N ALA A 396 10.60 -15.77 0.75
CA ALA A 396 11.59 -14.75 1.10
C ALA A 396 12.94 -15.41 1.40
N GLY A 397 14.01 -14.89 0.80
CA GLY A 397 15.38 -15.34 1.01
C GLY A 397 16.15 -14.32 1.83
N SER A 398 16.71 -14.73 2.96
CA SER A 398 17.48 -13.84 3.84
C SER A 398 18.92 -13.66 3.36
N ARG A 399 19.49 -12.50 3.70
CA ARG A 399 20.91 -12.37 3.98
C ARG A 399 21.22 -13.24 5.21
N ASN A 400 21.57 -14.51 5.04
CA ASN A 400 22.52 -15.29 5.88
C ASN A 400 22.43 -16.79 5.60
N GLY A 401 23.41 -17.26 4.83
CA GLY A 401 23.77 -18.67 4.69
C GLY A 401 25.22 -18.79 4.23
N GLY A 402 26.16 -18.43 5.10
CA GLY A 402 27.53 -18.98 5.17
C GLY A 402 28.44 -19.13 3.93
N GLY A 403 28.15 -18.54 2.77
CA GLY A 403 28.98 -18.75 1.55
C GLY A 403 29.70 -17.51 1.00
N TRP A 404 29.06 -16.33 1.04
CA TRP A 404 29.50 -15.17 0.23
C TRP A 404 29.99 -13.97 1.04
N ARG A 405 30.30 -14.15 2.32
CA ARG A 405 30.84 -13.09 3.20
C ARG A 405 32.33 -12.84 3.01
N ASN A 406 33.06 -13.75 2.36
CA ASN A 406 34.54 -13.75 2.36
C ASN A 406 35.22 -13.08 1.16
N TYR A 407 34.51 -12.54 0.15
CA TYR A 407 35.18 -11.95 -1.02
C TYR A 407 35.17 -10.42 -1.12
N TYR A 408 34.34 -9.72 -0.34
CA TYR A 408 34.06 -8.30 -0.62
C TYR A 408 34.76 -7.30 0.33
N GLY A 409 35.54 -7.79 1.31
CA GLY A 409 36.20 -6.97 2.33
C GLY A 409 37.41 -6.14 1.85
N LYS A 410 37.96 -6.41 0.67
CA LYS A 410 39.14 -5.67 0.14
C LYS A 410 38.84 -4.68 -0.98
N HIS A 411 37.73 -4.80 -1.71
CA HIS A 411 37.45 -3.97 -2.89
C HIS A 411 36.28 -2.97 -2.73
N LEU A 412 35.42 -3.13 -1.72
CA LEU A 412 34.30 -2.21 -1.48
C LEU A 412 34.70 -0.82 -0.96
N ARG A 413 35.96 -0.60 -0.55
CA ARG A 413 36.41 0.75 -0.14
C ARG A 413 36.46 1.76 -1.29
N GLN A 414 36.26 1.35 -2.55
CA GLN A 414 36.35 2.24 -3.71
C GLN A 414 35.02 2.56 -4.41
N VAL A 415 33.91 1.88 -4.11
CA VAL A 415 32.59 2.21 -4.72
C VAL A 415 31.65 2.81 -3.69
N ALA A 416 32.03 4.01 -3.28
CA ALA A 416 31.15 4.99 -2.67
C ALA A 416 31.63 6.36 -3.13
N ARG A 417 31.19 6.83 -4.30
CA ARG A 417 31.24 8.26 -4.61
C ARG A 417 29.85 8.84 -4.43
N TYR A 418 29.48 9.00 -3.16
CA TYR A 418 28.48 9.97 -2.77
C TYR A 418 29.02 11.35 -3.17
N PHE A 419 28.50 11.93 -4.25
CA PHE A 419 28.79 13.33 -4.59
C PHE A 419 27.98 14.23 -3.65
N SER A 420 28.62 14.67 -2.57
CA SER A 420 28.20 15.87 -1.84
C SER A 420 29.10 17.04 -2.24
N SER A 421 28.60 17.95 -3.05
CA SER A 421 28.73 19.41 -2.87
C SER A 421 28.57 20.19 -4.19
N PRO A 422 27.57 21.08 -4.31
CA PRO A 422 27.77 22.34 -4.97
C PRO A 422 28.53 23.27 -4.01
N THR A 423 29.74 23.66 -4.40
CA THR A 423 30.63 24.66 -3.79
C THR A 423 31.64 24.19 -2.71
N SER A 424 32.93 24.27 -3.10
CA SER A 424 34.12 24.61 -2.28
C SER A 424 34.84 23.52 -1.46
N ARG A 425 35.95 22.99 -2.03
CA ARG A 425 37.38 23.16 -1.63
C ARG A 425 38.21 21.88 -1.87
N CYS A 426 39.28 22.06 -2.65
CA CYS A 426 40.33 21.10 -2.94
C CYS A 426 41.21 20.76 -1.73
N GLY A 427 41.85 19.58 -1.77
CA GLY A 427 43.11 19.32 -1.08
C GLY A 427 43.53 17.84 -1.09
N PRO A 428 44.58 17.43 -1.83
CA PRO A 428 45.20 16.10 -1.72
C PRO A 428 46.35 16.11 -0.71
N GLY A 429 46.53 15.03 0.06
CA GLY A 429 47.67 14.94 0.97
C GLY A 429 47.82 13.58 1.64
N ASN A 430 48.47 12.63 0.96
CA ASN A 430 49.71 11.98 1.42
C ASN A 430 50.01 10.73 0.58
N ILE A 431 51.02 10.86 -0.28
CA ILE A 431 51.69 9.76 -0.99
C ILE A 431 52.96 9.43 -0.19
N PRO A 432 53.26 8.18 0.15
CA PRO A 432 54.57 7.81 0.66
C PRO A 432 55.55 7.63 -0.51
N THR A 433 56.61 8.43 -0.52
CA THR A 433 57.70 8.38 -1.51
C THR A 433 58.74 7.32 -1.12
N LYS A 434 59.07 6.44 -2.07
CA LYS A 434 60.35 5.71 -2.11
C LYS A 434 60.80 5.58 -3.57
N HIS A 435 61.82 6.34 -3.98
CA HIS A 435 63.17 5.81 -4.19
C HIS A 435 64.11 6.88 -4.80
N LYS A 436 65.25 7.03 -4.12
CA LYS A 436 66.60 7.45 -4.52
C LYS A 436 66.82 7.95 -5.96
N ASN A 437 67.51 9.10 -6.08
CA ASN A 437 68.85 9.09 -6.66
C ASN A 437 69.71 10.29 -6.22
N GLN A 438 70.98 9.97 -5.99
CA GLN A 438 72.09 10.86 -5.63
C GLN A 438 72.41 11.86 -6.75
N ASN A 439 72.95 13.03 -6.39
CA ASN A 439 74.21 13.55 -6.96
C ASN A 439 74.72 14.82 -6.23
N PRO A 440 75.96 15.27 -6.47
CA PRO A 440 77.01 15.34 -5.45
C PRO A 440 77.28 16.76 -4.92
N LYS A 441 77.92 16.82 -3.75
CA LYS A 441 79.09 17.65 -3.42
C LYS A 441 79.68 17.20 -2.10
#